data_AF-A0A6I9PKU1-F1
#
_entry.id   AF-A0A6I9PKU1-F1
#
_cell.length_a   1.000
_cell.length_b   1.000
_cell.length_c   1.000
_cell.angle_alpha   90.00
_cell.angle_beta   90.00
_cell.angle_gamma   90.00
#
_symmetry.space_group_name_H-M   'P 1'
#
loop_
_entity.id
_entity.type
_entity.pdbx_description
1 polymer ?
#
loop_
_entity_poly.entity_id
_entity_poly.type
_entity_poly.pdbx_seq_one_letter_code
_entity_poly.pdbx_strand_id
1 'polypeptide(L)'
;MLLTLLFYLRVKESIYRRGARRWRKLYRVNGHLFQAKRFNRKAYCGHCAERIWGLGRQGYKCINCKLLVHKRCHRLIPQTCQRLMVSIHHVPSS
;
A
#
# COMPACT_ATOMS: atom_id res chain seq x y z
N MET A 1 -39.85 29.49 11.68
CA MET A 1 -39.63 28.30 12.52
C MET A 1 -39.70 27.01 11.69
N LEU A 2 -40.78 26.77 10.93
CA LEU A 2 -40.91 25.57 10.06
C LEU A 2 -39.91 25.57 8.87
N LEU A 3 -39.73 26.72 8.21
CA LEU A 3 -38.79 26.87 7.09
C LEU A 3 -37.32 26.70 7.52
N THR A 4 -36.97 27.14 8.72
CA THR A 4 -35.64 26.99 9.32
C THR A 4 -35.35 25.53 9.66
N LEU A 5 -36.34 24.80 10.17
CA LEU A 5 -36.23 23.36 10.47
C LEU A 5 -36.11 22.52 9.19
N LEU A 6 -36.86 22.86 8.14
CA LEU A 6 -36.75 22.21 6.82
C LEU A 6 -35.39 22.47 6.16
N PHE A 7 -34.86 23.70 6.28
CA PHE A 7 -33.50 24.02 5.85
C PHE A 7 -32.45 23.22 6.64
N TYR A 8 -32.60 23.12 7.96
CA TYR A 8 -31.72 22.35 8.83
C TYR A 8 -31.74 20.83 8.53
N LEU A 9 -32.92 20.25 8.29
CA LEU A 9 -33.07 18.83 7.93
C LEU A 9 -32.49 18.52 6.53
N ARG A 10 -32.68 19.42 5.54
CA ARG A 10 -32.08 19.31 4.20
C ARG A 10 -30.55 19.36 4.25
N VAL A 11 -29.97 20.20 5.12
CA VAL A 11 -28.51 20.29 5.31
C VAL A 11 -27.96 19.01 5.93
N LYS A 12 -28.65 18.40 6.91
CA LYS A 12 -28.20 17.14 7.54
C LYS A 12 -28.07 15.96 6.57
N GLU A 13 -28.94 15.84 5.57
CA GLU A 13 -28.83 14.76 4.55
C GLU A 13 -27.69 14.98 3.54
N SER A 14 -27.38 16.23 3.20
CA SER A 14 -26.34 16.58 2.22
C SER A 14 -24.90 16.40 2.71
N ILE A 15 -24.67 16.30 4.02
CA ILE A 15 -23.34 16.12 4.65
C ILE A 15 -22.91 14.63 4.63
N TYR A 16 -23.55 13.78 3.83
CA TYR A 16 -23.04 12.43 3.58
C TYR A 16 -21.73 12.51 2.79
N ARG A 17 -20.60 12.26 3.48
CA ARG A 17 -19.18 12.26 3.08
C ARG A 17 -18.83 11.55 1.75
N ARG A 18 -19.44 11.96 0.63
CA ARG A 18 -19.18 11.45 -0.73
C ARG A 18 -17.90 12.07 -1.27
N GLY A 19 -16.74 11.56 -0.83
CA GLY A 19 -15.47 12.04 -1.38
C GLY A 19 -14.19 11.46 -0.76
N ALA A 20 -14.26 10.80 0.40
CA ALA A 20 -13.06 10.31 1.07
C ALA A 20 -12.52 8.96 0.54
N ARG A 21 -13.01 8.43 -0.60
CA ARG A 21 -12.43 7.22 -1.22
C ARG A 21 -11.19 7.59 -2.03
N ARG A 22 -10.04 7.69 -1.34
CA ARG A 22 -8.73 7.83 -1.98
C ARG A 22 -8.34 6.48 -2.61
N TRP A 23 -8.55 6.33 -3.91
CA TRP A 23 -8.07 5.18 -4.68
C TRP A 23 -6.56 5.05 -4.54
N ARG A 24 -6.09 3.84 -4.21
CA ARG A 24 -4.65 3.57 -4.10
C ARG A 24 -4.11 3.15 -5.46
N LYS A 25 -3.27 4.01 -6.06
CA LYS A 25 -2.55 3.69 -7.30
C LYS A 25 -1.70 2.42 -7.13
N LEU A 26 -1.87 1.48 -8.06
CA LEU A 26 -1.12 0.24 -8.16
C LEU A 26 -0.13 0.32 -9.32
N TYR A 27 1.03 -0.31 -9.16
CA TYR A 27 2.09 -0.38 -10.17
C TYR A 27 2.29 -1.84 -10.57
N ARG A 28 2.14 -2.16 -11.86
CA ARG A 28 2.28 -3.53 -12.37
C ARG A 28 3.66 -3.72 -13.00
N VAL A 29 4.44 -4.70 -12.53
CA VAL A 29 5.76 -5.07 -13.07
C VAL A 29 5.96 -6.57 -12.94
N ASN A 30 6.29 -7.29 -14.01
CA ASN A 30 6.59 -8.74 -14.00
C ASN A 30 5.55 -9.58 -13.24
N GLY A 31 4.26 -9.26 -13.42
CA GLY A 31 3.14 -9.91 -12.74
C GLY A 31 2.88 -9.45 -11.29
N HIS A 32 3.74 -8.64 -10.70
CA HIS A 32 3.54 -8.06 -9.37
C HIS A 32 2.58 -6.87 -9.46
N LEU A 33 1.76 -6.70 -8.42
CA LEU A 33 0.91 -5.53 -8.22
C LEU A 33 1.39 -4.77 -6.98
N PHE A 34 2.27 -3.80 -7.20
CA PHE A 34 2.94 -3.02 -6.18
C PHE A 34 2.07 -1.87 -5.68
N GLN A 35 1.94 -1.76 -4.36
CA GLN A 35 1.27 -0.67 -3.68
C GLN A 35 2.25 0.11 -2.81
N ALA A 36 2.22 1.44 -2.90
CA ALA A 36 3.09 2.30 -2.11
C ALA A 36 2.74 2.20 -0.62
N LYS A 37 3.72 1.89 0.23
CA LYS A 37 3.54 1.67 1.67
C LYS A 37 4.57 2.43 2.50
N ARG A 38 4.18 2.87 3.70
CA ARG A 38 5.11 3.28 4.76
C ARG A 38 5.55 2.03 5.51
N PHE A 39 6.83 1.93 5.83
CA PHE A 39 7.38 0.82 6.60
C PHE A 39 7.78 1.34 7.97
N ASN A 40 7.24 0.72 9.02
CA ASN A 40 7.34 1.28 10.36
C ASN A 40 8.58 0.75 11.10
N ARG A 41 9.01 -0.52 10.93
CA ARG A 41 10.28 -1.10 11.42
C ARG A 41 10.69 -2.33 10.57
N LYS A 42 12.00 -2.62 10.47
CA LYS A 42 12.66 -3.78 9.80
C LYS A 42 12.07 -4.18 8.42
N ALA A 43 12.19 -3.30 7.43
CA ALA A 43 11.90 -3.65 6.03
C ALA A 43 13.18 -3.68 5.20
N TYR A 44 13.44 -4.78 4.52
CA TYR A 44 14.56 -4.96 3.60
C TYR A 44 14.05 -5.15 2.17
N CYS A 45 14.78 -4.62 1.20
CA CYS A 45 14.42 -4.72 -0.20
C CYS A 45 14.79 -6.10 -0.75
N GLY A 46 13.84 -6.85 -1.32
CA GLY A 46 14.10 -8.14 -1.96
C GLY A 46 14.84 -8.07 -3.30
N HIS A 47 15.54 -6.97 -3.58
CA HIS A 47 16.39 -6.79 -4.77
C HIS A 47 17.82 -6.44 -4.37
N CYS A 48 18.02 -5.33 -3.64
CA CYS A 48 19.35 -4.92 -3.18
C CYS A 48 19.70 -5.39 -1.76
N ALA A 49 18.80 -6.11 -1.07
CA ALA A 49 18.94 -6.54 0.34
C ALA A 49 19.15 -5.41 1.37
N GLU A 50 19.18 -4.14 0.96
CA GLU A 50 19.31 -2.99 1.86
C GLU A 50 18.00 -2.65 2.57
N ARG A 51 18.12 -1.94 3.69
CA ARG A 51 16.98 -1.43 4.45
C ARG A 51 16.18 -0.42 3.61
N ILE A 52 14.86 -0.52 3.66
CA ILE A 52 13.94 0.50 3.15
C ILE A 52 13.71 1.51 4.27
N TRP A 53 14.22 2.73 4.09
CA TRP A 53 14.12 3.83 5.06
C TRP A 53 13.77 5.16 4.36
N GLY A 54 13.49 6.19 5.16
CA GLY A 54 13.15 7.54 4.70
C GLY A 54 11.74 8.00 5.13
N LEU A 55 11.39 9.23 4.77
CA LEU A 55 10.10 9.83 5.15
C LEU A 55 8.95 9.39 4.23
N GLY A 56 7.75 9.27 4.79
CA GLY A 56 6.55 8.98 4.01
C GLY A 56 6.47 7.54 3.49
N ARG A 57 5.93 7.36 2.27
CA ARG A 57 5.84 6.05 1.60
C ARG A 57 7.19 5.74 0.96
N GLN A 58 8.00 4.92 1.64
CA GLN A 58 9.41 4.69 1.32
C GLN A 58 9.61 3.67 0.18
N GLY A 59 8.68 2.73 0.03
CA GLY A 59 8.78 1.69 -0.99
C GLY A 59 7.44 1.10 -1.37
N TYR A 60 7.51 -0.01 -2.10
CA TYR A 60 6.37 -0.76 -2.58
C TYR A 60 6.27 -2.11 -1.89
N LYS A 61 5.03 -2.55 -1.68
CA LYS A 61 4.69 -3.92 -1.28
C LYS A 61 3.81 -4.54 -2.35
N CYS A 62 4.19 -5.70 -2.87
CA CYS A 62 3.32 -6.46 -3.76
C CYS A 62 2.10 -6.95 -2.98
N ILE A 63 0.89 -6.74 -3.52
CA ILE A 63 -0.34 -7.18 -2.85
C ILE A 63 -0.50 -8.71 -2.89
N ASN A 64 0.10 -9.37 -3.89
CA ASN A 64 0.01 -10.82 -4.10
C ASN A 64 1.06 -11.56 -3.26
N CYS A 65 2.34 -11.44 -3.59
CA CYS A 65 3.44 -12.20 -2.97
C CYS A 65 4.07 -11.54 -1.74
N LYS A 66 3.60 -10.34 -1.36
CA LYS A 66 4.09 -9.56 -0.21
C LYS A 66 5.56 -9.08 -0.31
N LEU A 67 6.22 -9.27 -1.46
CA LEU A 67 7.56 -8.76 -1.73
C LEU A 67 7.68 -7.26 -1.44
N LEU A 68 8.72 -6.88 -0.72
CA LEU A 68 9.05 -5.51 -0.35
C LEU A 68 10.20 -5.00 -1.22
N VAL A 69 10.04 -3.83 -1.83
CA VAL A 69 11.07 -3.23 -2.68
C VAL A 69 11.13 -1.71 -2.50
N HIS A 70 12.29 -1.10 -2.69
CA HIS A 70 12.36 0.37 -2.83
C HIS A 70 11.60 0.83 -4.07
N LYS A 71 11.28 2.13 -4.11
CA LYS A 71 10.71 2.75 -5.31
C LYS A 71 11.64 2.67 -6.52
N ARG A 72 12.96 2.72 -6.33
CA ARG A 72 13.93 2.58 -7.43
C ARG A 72 14.05 1.13 -7.92
N CYS A 73 13.97 0.16 -7.02
CA CYS A 73 14.23 -1.25 -7.31
C CYS A 73 13.07 -1.99 -7.96
N HIS A 74 11.83 -1.51 -7.87
CA HIS A 74 10.65 -2.28 -8.34
C HIS A 74 10.66 -2.64 -9.84
N ARG A 75 11.38 -1.88 -10.68
CA ARG A 75 11.52 -2.14 -12.12
C ARG A 75 12.65 -3.12 -12.43
N LEU A 76 13.56 -3.33 -11.48
CA LEU A 76 14.76 -4.14 -11.63
C LEU A 76 14.57 -5.58 -11.16
N ILE A 77 13.35 -5.97 -10.80
CA ILE A 77 13.02 -7.31 -10.34
C ILE A 77 12.92 -8.25 -11.56
N PRO A 78 13.86 -9.18 -11.79
CA PRO A 78 13.75 -10.14 -12.89
C PRO A 78 12.68 -11.21 -12.61
N GLN A 79 12.45 -11.57 -11.34
CA GLN A 79 11.54 -12.64 -10.98
C GLN A 79 10.06 -12.27 -11.19
N THR A 80 9.32 -13.16 -11.85
CA THR A 80 7.87 -13.03 -12.00
C THR A 80 7.15 -13.23 -10.67
N CYS A 81 5.96 -12.66 -10.52
CA CYS A 81 5.19 -12.78 -9.29
C CYS A 81 4.71 -14.20 -9.07
N GLN A 82 5.45 -14.94 -8.25
CA GLN A 82 4.99 -16.19 -7.67
C GLN A 82 4.07 -15.83 -6.50
N ARG A 83 2.78 -16.18 -6.61
CA ARG A 83 1.82 -16.02 -5.52
C ARG A 83 2.22 -16.99 -4.41
N LEU A 84 3.14 -16.55 -3.55
CA LEU A 84 3.60 -17.30 -2.39
C LEU A 84 2.42 -17.50 -1.42
N MET A 85 1.80 -18.67 -1.52
CA MET A 85 1.35 -19.42 -0.35
C MET A 85 2.54 -19.51 0.60
N VAL A 86 2.33 -19.09 1.83
CA VAL A 86 3.36 -18.78 2.82
C VAL A 86 4.22 -20.02 3.10
N SER A 87 5.42 -20.07 2.55
CA SER A 87 6.49 -20.91 3.08
C SER A 87 7.17 -20.11 4.18
N ILE A 88 6.78 -20.38 5.43
CA ILE A 88 7.57 -20.03 6.62
C ILE A 88 8.88 -20.83 6.50
N HIS A 89 9.91 -20.27 5.86
CA HIS A 89 11.26 -20.79 6.02
C HIS A 89 12.22 -19.62 6.28
N HIS A 90 13.01 -19.82 7.33
CA HIS A 90 14.17 -19.04 7.76
C HIS A 90 13.93 -17.71 8.50
N VAL A 91 13.59 -17.85 9.79
CA VAL A 91 14.29 -17.06 10.82
C VAL A 91 15.54 -17.86 11.19
N PRO A 92 16.77 -17.45 10.83
CA PRO A 92 17.94 -17.94 11.52
C PRO A 92 18.04 -17.14 12.82
N SER A 93 17.76 -17.82 13.94
CA SER A 93 18.12 -17.33 15.27
C SER A 93 19.10 -18.34 15.86
N SER A 94 20.39 -18.04 15.63
CA SER A 94 21.47 -18.26 16.60
C SER A 94 21.17 -17.53 17.90
#